data_AF-A0A7G8GMK0-F1
#
_entry.id   AF-A0A7G8GMK0-F1
#
_cell.length_a   1.000
_cell.length_b   1.000
_cell.length_c   1.000
_cell.angle_alpha   90.00
_cell.angle_beta   90.00
_cell.angle_gamma   90.00
#
_symmetry.space_group_name_H-M   'P 1'
#
loop_
_entity.id
_entity.type
_entity.pdbx_description
1 polymer ?
#
loop_
_entity_poly.entity_id
_entity_poly.type
_entity_poly.pdbx_seq_one_letter_code
_entity_poly.pdbx_strand_id
1 'polypeptide(L)'
;MPALLATGELFGAGAGAVAAPATKQDIAIYQAMATSFFCMAALDGVEFPKALGISASTYAQALKGRHDGKVSMLDNKTLSEKEMFAAAEQQVLLRAMQACPKAIPADVQAKVKEAIKKISDK
;
A
#
# COMPACT_ATOMS: atom_id res chain seq x y z
N MET A 1 49.98 13.34 3.13
CA MET A 1 49.63 13.34 4.58
C MET A 1 49.84 14.75 5.12
N PRO A 2 48.92 15.34 5.89
CA PRO A 2 47.98 14.75 6.87
C PRO A 2 46.51 14.79 6.39
N ALA A 3 45.60 13.87 6.69
CA ALA A 3 45.17 13.28 7.97
C ALA A 3 44.51 14.30 8.91
N LEU A 4 43.24 14.65 8.63
CA LEU A 4 42.30 15.08 9.67
C LEU A 4 41.03 14.20 9.56
N LEU A 5 40.83 13.44 10.62
CA LEU A 5 39.67 12.63 10.92
C LEU A 5 38.48 13.56 11.24
N ALA A 6 37.37 13.41 10.52
CA ALA A 6 36.05 13.79 11.00
C ALA A 6 35.17 12.54 10.91
N THR A 7 35.40 11.64 11.87
CA THR A 7 34.49 10.55 12.19
C THR A 7 33.20 11.13 12.76
N GLY A 8 32.09 10.77 12.11
CA GLY A 8 30.81 10.59 12.77
C GLY A 8 30.06 11.86 13.16
N GLU A 9 29.29 12.41 12.22
CA GLU A 9 28.08 13.20 12.51
C GLU A 9 27.37 13.52 11.18
N LEU A 10 26.69 12.53 10.59
CA LEU A 10 25.68 12.78 9.55
C LEU A 10 24.60 11.68 9.44
N PHE A 11 24.63 10.67 10.32
CA PHE A 11 23.41 9.98 10.72
C PHE A 11 22.76 10.77 11.86
N GLY A 12 22.39 12.02 11.55
CA GLY A 12 21.48 12.76 12.41
C GLY A 12 20.20 11.95 12.51
N ALA A 13 19.97 11.38 13.69
CA ALA A 13 18.68 10.84 14.07
C ALA A 13 17.63 11.90 13.76
N GLY A 14 16.78 11.62 12.77
CA GLY A 14 15.56 12.37 12.53
C GLY A 14 14.63 12.15 13.71
N ALA A 15 14.89 12.85 14.81
CA ALA A 15 13.98 12.97 15.92
C ALA A 15 12.73 13.72 15.41
N GLY A 16 11.65 12.96 15.21
CA GLY A 16 10.28 13.42 15.42
C GLY A 16 9.81 14.60 14.58
N ALA A 17 9.85 14.51 13.25
CA ALA A 17 8.80 15.20 12.49
C ALA A 17 7.48 14.48 12.82
N VAL A 18 6.50 15.20 13.39
CA VAL A 18 5.14 14.66 13.55
C VAL A 18 4.70 14.16 12.17
N ALA A 19 4.56 12.84 12.03
CA ALA A 19 4.22 12.25 10.75
C ALA A 19 2.86 12.83 10.32
N ALA A 20 2.87 13.62 9.24
CA ALA A 20 1.67 14.25 8.72
C ALA A 20 0.70 13.15 8.26
N PRO A 21 -0.61 13.26 8.53
CA PRO A 21 -1.58 12.32 8.01
C PRO A 21 -1.48 12.20 6.48
N ALA A 22 -1.61 10.99 5.95
CA ALA A 22 -1.59 10.75 4.52
C ALA A 22 -2.71 11.54 3.82
N THR A 23 -2.34 12.29 2.80
CA THR A 23 -3.26 13.04 1.94
C THR A 23 -3.93 12.11 0.93
N LYS A 24 -4.95 12.62 0.20
CA LYS A 24 -5.54 11.91 -0.94
C LYS A 24 -4.49 11.58 -2.01
N GLN A 25 -3.55 12.50 -2.24
CA GLN A 25 -2.47 12.33 -3.20
C GLN A 25 -1.49 11.23 -2.76
N ASP A 26 -1.11 11.19 -1.47
CA ASP A 26 -0.27 10.12 -0.94
C ASP A 26 -0.92 8.74 -1.15
N ILE A 27 -2.20 8.62 -0.77
CA ILE A 27 -2.99 7.40 -0.95
C ILE A 27 -3.07 7.00 -2.43
N ALA A 28 -3.31 7.95 -3.34
CA ALA A 28 -3.36 7.67 -4.77
C ALA A 28 -2.02 7.15 -5.32
N ILE A 29 -0.90 7.69 -4.84
CA ILE A 29 0.45 7.23 -5.18
C ILE A 29 0.68 5.81 -4.65
N TYR A 30 0.38 5.55 -3.38
CA TYR A 30 0.56 4.21 -2.78
C TYR A 30 -0.29 3.16 -3.49
N GLN A 31 -1.52 3.50 -3.84
CA GLN A 31 -2.39 2.66 -4.68
C GLN A 31 -1.77 2.39 -6.05
N ALA A 32 -1.30 3.42 -6.76
CA ALA A 32 -0.72 3.24 -8.09
C ALA A 32 0.54 2.37 -8.05
N MET A 33 1.43 2.60 -7.07
CA MET A 33 2.65 1.81 -6.89
C MET A 33 2.33 0.36 -6.55
N ALA A 34 1.49 0.13 -5.55
CA ALA A 34 1.15 -1.22 -5.10
C ALA A 34 0.37 -2.01 -6.17
N THR A 35 -0.54 -1.36 -6.92
CA THR A 35 -1.19 -2.00 -8.08
C THR A 35 -0.18 -2.33 -9.16
N SER A 36 0.77 -1.44 -9.46
CA SER A 36 1.79 -1.71 -10.48
C SER A 36 2.67 -2.90 -10.10
N PHE A 37 3.16 -2.94 -8.86
CA PHE A 37 3.95 -4.07 -8.36
C PHE A 37 3.16 -5.37 -8.32
N PHE A 38 1.90 -5.33 -7.87
CA PHE A 38 1.03 -6.49 -7.91
C PHE A 38 0.87 -7.03 -9.33
N CYS A 39 0.51 -6.15 -10.28
CA CYS A 39 0.27 -6.54 -11.66
C CYS A 39 1.51 -7.17 -12.29
N MET A 40 2.68 -6.56 -12.11
CA MET A 40 3.94 -7.12 -12.64
C MET A 40 4.25 -8.48 -12.01
N ALA A 41 4.25 -8.57 -10.68
CA ALA A 41 4.59 -9.82 -9.98
C ALA A 41 3.63 -10.96 -10.35
N ALA A 42 2.32 -10.70 -10.37
CA ALA A 42 1.32 -11.72 -10.68
C ALA A 42 1.40 -12.17 -12.14
N LEU A 43 1.65 -11.25 -13.09
CA LEU A 43 1.83 -11.60 -14.51
C LEU A 43 3.14 -12.35 -14.77
N ASP A 44 4.17 -12.10 -13.97
CA ASP A 44 5.46 -12.80 -14.03
C ASP A 44 5.46 -14.14 -13.25
N GLY A 45 4.29 -14.60 -12.80
CA GLY A 45 4.11 -15.93 -12.23
C GLY A 45 4.30 -16.03 -10.71
N VAL A 46 4.37 -14.91 -9.99
CA VAL A 46 4.24 -14.95 -8.53
C VAL A 46 2.81 -15.29 -8.16
N GLU A 47 2.63 -16.33 -7.35
CA GLU A 47 1.32 -16.78 -6.85
C GLU A 47 0.44 -15.60 -6.39
N PHE A 48 -0.79 -15.53 -6.90
CA PHE A 48 -1.72 -14.42 -6.66
C PHE A 48 -1.80 -13.94 -5.20
N PRO A 49 -2.07 -14.79 -4.19
CA PRO A 49 -2.17 -14.32 -2.81
C PRO A 49 -0.84 -13.79 -2.26
N LYS A 50 0.28 -14.33 -2.75
CA LYS A 50 1.62 -13.87 -2.38
C LYS A 50 1.93 -12.51 -3.02
N ALA A 51 1.64 -12.34 -4.31
CA ALA A 51 1.82 -11.08 -5.02
C ALA A 51 0.98 -9.95 -4.38
N LEU A 52 -0.28 -10.25 -4.05
CA LEU A 52 -1.18 -9.32 -3.39
C LEU A 52 -0.68 -8.96 -1.99
N GLY A 53 -0.32 -9.96 -1.18
CA GLY A 53 0.20 -9.76 0.16
C GLY A 53 1.46 -8.90 0.19
N ILE A 54 2.46 -9.20 -0.65
CA ILE A 54 3.70 -8.39 -0.74
C ILE A 54 3.39 -6.93 -1.11
N SER A 55 2.52 -6.73 -2.09
CA SER A 55 2.16 -5.39 -2.56
C SER A 55 1.40 -4.60 -1.51
N ALA A 56 0.44 -5.24 -0.83
CA ALA A 56 -0.34 -4.64 0.25
C ALA A 56 0.50 -4.36 1.50
N SER A 57 1.42 -5.25 1.88
CA SER A 57 2.38 -5.00 2.97
C SER A 57 3.30 -3.83 2.64
N THR A 58 3.75 -3.71 1.40
CA THR A 58 4.60 -2.57 0.97
C THR A 58 3.84 -1.25 1.06
N TYR A 59 2.58 -1.24 0.63
CA TYR A 59 1.69 -0.09 0.84
C TYR A 59 1.57 0.20 2.35
N ALA A 60 1.12 -0.75 3.16
CA ALA A 60 0.91 -0.55 4.59
C ALA A 60 2.17 -0.02 5.29
N GLN A 61 3.36 -0.51 4.92
CA GLN A 61 4.65 -0.02 5.41
C GLN A 61 4.94 1.42 4.96
N ALA A 62 4.64 1.80 3.72
CA ALA A 62 4.77 3.19 3.29
C ALA A 62 3.86 4.11 4.10
N LEU A 63 2.62 3.68 4.36
CA LEU A 63 1.67 4.43 5.17
C LEU A 63 2.13 4.54 6.63
N LYS A 64 2.60 3.46 7.24
CA LYS A 64 3.12 3.46 8.61
C LYS A 64 4.41 4.27 8.74
N GLY A 65 5.38 4.04 7.86
CA GLY A 65 6.69 4.67 7.93
C GLY A 65 6.69 6.17 7.66
N ARG A 66 5.79 6.67 6.80
CA ARG A 66 5.73 8.09 6.43
C ARG A 66 4.66 8.91 7.15
N HIS A 67 3.58 8.25 7.58
CA HIS A 67 2.40 8.93 8.12
C HIS A 67 1.96 8.36 9.48
N ASP A 68 2.74 7.46 10.08
CA ASP A 68 2.41 6.78 11.33
C ASP A 68 1.06 6.03 11.30
N GLY A 69 0.58 5.68 10.10
CA GLY A 69 -0.73 5.06 9.91
C GLY A 69 -1.93 6.03 9.93
N LYS A 70 -1.69 7.34 9.96
CA LYS A 70 -2.73 8.37 9.94
C LYS A 70 -3.15 8.68 8.52
N VAL A 71 -4.46 8.85 8.29
CA VAL A 71 -5.02 9.24 7.00
C VAL A 71 -5.94 10.45 7.20
N SER A 72 -5.68 11.52 6.45
CA SER A 72 -6.42 12.79 6.56
C SER A 72 -7.93 12.64 6.32
N MET A 73 -8.33 11.73 5.43
CA MET A 73 -9.74 11.45 5.11
C MET A 73 -10.49 10.70 6.21
N LEU A 74 -9.79 10.18 7.21
CA LEU A 74 -10.36 9.39 8.31
C LEU A 74 -10.30 10.17 9.62
N ASP A 75 -10.49 11.49 9.57
CA ASP A 75 -10.39 12.40 10.73
C ASP A 75 -9.09 12.21 11.51
N ASN A 76 -8.00 11.95 10.79
CA ASN A 76 -6.67 11.65 11.33
C ASN A 76 -6.62 10.43 12.26
N LYS A 77 -7.59 9.50 12.15
CA LYS A 77 -7.54 8.19 12.83
C LYS A 77 -6.25 7.47 12.43
N THR A 78 -5.52 6.99 13.43
CA THR A 78 -4.42 6.05 13.23
C THR A 78 -4.99 4.66 13.00
N LEU A 79 -4.67 4.09 11.84
CA LEU A 79 -5.00 2.70 11.53
C LEU A 79 -3.98 1.75 12.17
N SER A 80 -4.45 0.65 12.72
CA SER A 80 -3.59 -0.48 13.09
C SER A 80 -2.96 -1.11 11.84
N GLU A 81 -1.86 -1.85 12.00
CA GLU A 81 -1.21 -2.54 10.88
C GLU A 81 -2.15 -3.50 10.15
N LYS A 82 -3.01 -4.18 10.91
CA LYS A 82 -4.04 -5.07 10.34
C LYS A 82 -5.08 -4.30 9.52
N GLU A 83 -5.53 -3.14 10.01
CA GLU A 83 -6.46 -2.28 9.26
C GLU A 83 -5.79 -1.72 8.00
N MET A 84 -4.54 -1.25 8.09
CA MET A 84 -3.79 -0.74 6.94
C MET A 84 -3.58 -1.81 5.88
N PHE A 85 -3.18 -3.02 6.29
CA PHE A 85 -2.97 -4.14 5.39
C PHE A 85 -4.27 -4.56 4.69
N ALA A 86 -5.36 -4.75 5.44
CA ALA A 86 -6.65 -5.11 4.86
C ALA A 86 -7.18 -4.04 3.89
N ALA A 87 -7.05 -2.76 4.24
CA ALA A 87 -7.41 -1.65 3.37
C ALA A 87 -6.54 -1.63 2.10
N ALA A 88 -5.22 -1.85 2.24
CA ALA A 88 -4.31 -1.90 1.11
C ALA A 88 -4.63 -3.07 0.17
N GLU A 89 -4.86 -4.28 0.68
CA GLU A 89 -5.26 -5.44 -0.14
C GLU A 89 -6.51 -5.14 -0.96
N GLN A 90 -7.56 -4.61 -0.33
CA GLN A 90 -8.81 -4.28 -1.01
C GLN A 90 -8.60 -3.21 -2.10
N GLN A 91 -7.86 -2.15 -1.78
CA GLN A 91 -7.59 -1.08 -2.74
C GLN A 91 -6.75 -1.55 -3.93
N VAL A 92 -5.72 -2.36 -3.67
CA VAL A 92 -4.88 -2.95 -4.71
C VAL A 92 -5.71 -3.89 -5.59
N LEU A 93 -6.50 -4.78 -4.98
CA LEU A 93 -7.33 -5.75 -5.69
C LEU A 93 -8.34 -5.08 -6.61
N LEU A 94 -9.11 -4.12 -6.08
CA LEU A 94 -10.14 -3.42 -6.87
C LEU A 94 -9.55 -2.65 -8.05
N ARG A 95 -8.41 -1.99 -7.85
CA ARG A 95 -7.71 -1.29 -8.94
C ARG A 95 -7.12 -2.25 -9.95
N ALA A 96 -6.52 -3.35 -9.49
CA ALA A 96 -5.91 -4.34 -10.35
C ALA A 96 -6.94 -5.07 -11.24
N MET A 97 -8.18 -5.24 -10.79
CA MET A 97 -9.28 -5.74 -11.63
C MET A 97 -9.53 -4.88 -12.88
N GLN A 98 -9.26 -3.57 -12.81
CA GLN A 98 -9.38 -2.66 -13.96
C GLN A 98 -8.06 -2.57 -14.73
N ALA A 99 -6.93 -2.46 -14.03
CA ALA A 99 -5.62 -2.21 -14.63
C ALA A 99 -4.98 -3.45 -15.28
N CYS A 100 -5.13 -4.62 -14.66
CA CYS A 100 -4.50 -5.87 -15.09
C CYS A 100 -5.42 -7.08 -14.83
N PRO A 101 -6.60 -7.15 -15.45
CA PRO A 101 -7.58 -8.22 -15.18
C PRO A 101 -7.03 -9.64 -15.43
N LYS A 102 -6.01 -9.79 -16.28
CA LYS A 102 -5.34 -11.07 -16.53
C LYS A 102 -4.54 -11.60 -15.33
N ALA A 103 -4.13 -10.72 -14.42
CA ALA A 103 -3.37 -11.08 -13.21
C ALA A 103 -4.28 -11.53 -12.05
N ILE A 104 -5.61 -11.42 -12.21
CA ILE A 104 -6.60 -11.75 -11.18
C ILE A 104 -7.27 -13.08 -11.54
N PRO A 105 -7.28 -14.09 -10.65
CA PRO A 105 -8.01 -15.34 -10.88
C PRO A 105 -9.49 -15.09 -11.18
N ALA A 106 -10.05 -15.87 -12.12
CA ALA A 106 -11.42 -15.70 -12.59
C ALA A 106 -12.46 -15.85 -11.47
N ASP A 107 -12.24 -16.76 -10.52
CA ASP A 107 -13.12 -16.97 -9.37
C ASP A 107 -13.11 -15.75 -8.43
N VAL A 108 -11.94 -15.14 -8.21
CA VAL A 108 -11.80 -13.92 -7.41
C VAL A 108 -12.53 -12.76 -8.09
N GLN A 109 -12.37 -12.59 -9.41
CA GLN A 109 -13.10 -11.55 -10.14
C GLN A 109 -14.63 -11.73 -10.04
N ALA A 110 -15.12 -12.97 -10.15
CA ALA A 110 -16.54 -13.27 -10.01
C ALA A 110 -17.05 -12.94 -8.61
N LYS A 111 -16.34 -13.37 -7.56
CA LYS A 111 -16.69 -13.09 -6.15
C LYS A 111 -16.75 -11.59 -5.87
N VAL A 112 -15.79 -10.81 -6.38
CA VAL A 112 -15.78 -9.35 -6.19
C VAL A 112 -16.94 -8.69 -6.93
N LYS A 113 -17.22 -9.08 -8.18
CA LYS A 113 -18.37 -8.56 -8.95
C LYS A 113 -19.70 -8.88 -8.26
N GLU A 114 -19.86 -10.09 -7.75
CA GLU A 114 -21.04 -10.49 -6.97
C GLU A 114 -21.19 -9.65 -5.69
N ALA A 115 -20.09 -9.43 -4.96
CA ALA A 115 -20.10 -8.61 -3.75
C ALA A 115 -20.49 -7.16 -4.05
N ILE A 116 -19.95 -6.56 -5.12
CA ILE A 116 -20.31 -5.21 -5.57
C ILE A 116 -21.81 -5.13 -5.91
N LYS A 117 -22.32 -6.12 -6.66
CA LYS A 117 -23.75 -6.17 -7.02
C LYS A 117 -24.65 -6.21 -5.78
N LYS A 118 -24.32 -7.04 -4.78
CA LYS A 118 -25.07 -7.12 -3.51
C LYS A 118 -25.07 -5.81 -2.72
N ILE A 119 -24.04 -4.97 -2.88
CA ILE A 119 -23.96 -3.65 -2.24
C ILE A 119 -24.79 -2.62 -3.01
N SER A 120 -24.82 -2.70 -4.34
CA SER A 120 -25.59 -1.77 -5.19
C SER A 120 -27.10 -2.05 -5.20
N ASP A 121 -27.50 -3.30 -4.96
CA ASP A 121 -28.92 -3.70 -4.88
C ASP A 121 -29.53 -3.44 -3.47
N LYS A 122 -28.77 -2.81 -2.57
CA LYS A 122 -29.13 -2.52 -1.16
C LYS A 122 -29.36 -1.03 -0.96
#